data_AF-A0A1X6YHF6-F1
#
_entry.id   AF-A0A1X6YHF6-F1
#
_cell.length_a   1.000
_cell.length_b   1.000
_cell.length_c   1.000
_cell.angle_alpha   90.00
_cell.angle_beta   90.00
_cell.angle_gamma   90.00
#
_symmetry.space_group_name_H-M   'P 1'
#
loop_
_entity.id
_entity.type
_entity.pdbx_description
1 polymer ?
#
loop_
_entity_poly.entity_id
_entity_poly.type
_entity_poly.pdbx_seq_one_letter_code
_entity_poly.pdbx_strand_id
1 'polypeptide(L)'
;MSGAYQDFDTRLKKLDRKHSRLAHGYSAQVNKDGLIVFRPKRRQMAISLRGVMLLVIGFLCFKGFLVAHIGTTTYENRITALQEGTMVEQAGGYVMQIDPVTKAIAGKLHPFLN
;
A
#
# COMPACT_ATOMS: atom_id res chain seq x y z
N MET A 1 20.22 27.39 33.63
CA MET A 1 21.17 27.24 32.49
C MET A 1 20.83 26.09 31.53
N SER A 2 19.90 25.18 31.86
CA SER A 2 19.50 24.07 30.95
C SER A 2 18.58 24.49 29.80
N GLY A 3 17.69 25.46 30.00
CA GLY A 3 16.70 25.87 28.99
C GLY A 3 17.31 26.46 27.70
N ALA A 4 18.37 27.25 27.81
CA ALA A 4 19.05 27.84 26.65
C ALA A 4 19.73 26.78 25.76
N TYR A 5 20.29 25.74 26.37
CA TYR A 5 20.85 24.59 25.65
C TYR A 5 19.78 23.79 24.92
N GLN A 6 18.63 23.57 25.56
CA GLN A 6 17.50 22.86 24.95
C GLN A 6 16.90 23.62 23.75
N ASP A 7 16.80 24.95 23.85
CA ASP A 7 16.36 25.80 22.74
C ASP A 7 17.34 25.77 21.57
N PHE A 8 18.63 25.78 21.86
CA PHE A 8 19.68 25.67 20.85
C PHE A 8 19.63 24.31 20.12
N ASP A 9 19.54 23.21 20.86
CA ASP A 9 19.40 21.86 20.28
C ASP A 9 18.14 21.72 19.43
N THR A 10 17.03 22.31 19.87
CA THR A 10 15.78 22.31 19.12
C THR A 10 15.93 23.05 17.78
N ARG A 11 16.67 24.17 17.76
CA ARG A 11 16.97 24.92 16.53
C ARG A 11 17.90 24.13 15.62
N LEU A 12 18.92 23.48 16.16
CA LEU A 12 19.83 22.61 15.41
C LEU A 12 19.07 21.47 14.71
N LYS A 13 18.18 20.78 15.43
CA LYS A 13 17.32 19.73 14.86
C LYS A 13 16.41 20.25 13.75
N LYS A 14 15.87 21.46 13.90
CA LYS A 14 15.04 22.11 12.85
C LYS A 14 15.88 22.44 11.62
N LEU A 15 17.09 22.94 11.81
CA LEU A 15 18.01 23.29 10.73
C LEU A 15 18.43 22.04 9.94
N ASP A 16 18.82 20.98 10.65
CA ASP A 16 19.24 19.72 10.04
C ASP A 16 18.11 19.06 9.24
N ARG A 17 16.89 19.03 9.80
CA ARG A 17 15.68 18.60 9.07
C ARG A 17 15.41 19.44 7.81
N LYS A 18 15.64 20.75 7.87
CA LYS A 18 15.45 21.64 6.70
C LYS A 18 16.48 21.35 5.62
N HIS A 19 17.75 21.20 5.99
CA HIS A 19 18.84 20.85 5.06
C HIS A 19 18.61 19.49 4.42
N SER A 20 18.33 18.45 5.22
CA SER A 20 18.02 17.11 4.72
C SER A 20 16.86 17.16 3.72
N ARG A 21 15.76 17.85 4.03
CA ARG A 21 14.61 17.95 3.10
C ARG A 21 14.91 18.71 1.81
N LEU A 22 15.80 19.70 1.84
CA LEU A 22 16.25 20.40 0.63
C LEU A 22 17.17 19.51 -0.22
N ALA A 23 18.03 18.69 0.40
CA ALA A 23 18.91 17.75 -0.30
C ALA A 23 18.12 16.68 -1.10
N HIS A 24 16.94 16.29 -0.62
CA HIS A 24 16.06 15.33 -1.32
C HIS A 24 15.21 15.96 -2.44
N GLY A 25 15.43 17.22 -2.79
CA GLY A 25 14.77 17.92 -3.89
C GLY A 25 14.08 19.21 -3.44
N TYR A 26 14.18 20.24 -4.27
CA TYR A 26 13.64 21.58 -3.99
C TYR A 26 12.99 22.19 -5.23
N SER A 27 12.09 23.15 -5.02
CA SER A 27 11.58 24.04 -6.07
C SER A 27 11.98 25.47 -5.73
N ALA A 28 12.55 26.18 -6.70
CA ALA A 28 12.78 27.61 -6.60
C ALA A 28 11.46 28.35 -6.83
N GLN A 29 11.11 29.25 -5.93
CA GLN A 29 9.97 30.17 -6.09
C GLN A 29 10.47 31.59 -5.88
N VAL A 30 10.05 32.51 -6.75
CA VAL A 30 10.31 33.94 -6.57
C VAL A 30 9.32 34.48 -5.56
N ASN A 31 9.82 35.00 -4.45
CA ASN A 31 8.99 35.63 -3.43
C ASN A 31 8.54 37.02 -3.92
N LYS A 32 7.52 37.61 -3.27
CA LYS A 32 7.01 38.95 -3.63
C LYS A 32 8.11 40.04 -3.62
N ASP A 33 9.15 39.84 -2.81
CA ASP A 33 10.29 40.75 -2.66
C ASP A 33 11.37 40.55 -3.74
N GLY A 34 11.14 39.72 -4.75
CA GLY A 34 12.10 39.44 -5.83
C GLY A 34 13.20 38.43 -5.47
N LEU A 35 13.24 37.95 -4.22
CA LEU A 35 14.23 36.95 -3.78
C LEU A 35 13.82 35.52 -4.18
N ILE A 36 14.79 34.74 -4.63
CA ILE A 36 14.61 33.32 -4.94
C ILE A 36 14.69 32.52 -3.64
N VAL A 37 13.60 31.84 -3.27
CA VAL A 37 13.54 30.99 -2.07
C VAL A 37 13.40 29.54 -2.48
N PHE A 38 14.32 28.70 -2.00
CA PHE A 38 14.24 27.25 -2.17
C PHE A 38 13.30 26.64 -1.14
N ARG A 39 12.20 26.04 -1.60
CA ARG A 39 11.29 25.27 -0.76
C ARG A 39 11.48 23.77 -1.01
N PRO A 40 11.55 22.93 0.04
CA PRO A 40 11.70 21.49 -0.13
C PRO A 40 10.48 20.94 -0.87
N LYS A 41 10.70 20.20 -1.95
CA LYS A 41 9.63 19.55 -2.69
C LYS A 41 9.08 18.43 -1.81
N ARG A 42 7.83 18.53 -1.35
CA ARG A 42 7.21 17.43 -0.59
C ARG A 42 7.17 16.20 -1.49
N ARG A 43 7.82 15.12 -1.06
CA ARG A 43 7.65 13.80 -1.67
C ARG A 43 6.22 13.38 -1.41
N GLN A 44 5.34 13.59 -2.38
CA GLN A 44 4.06 12.90 -2.39
C GLN A 44 4.39 11.43 -2.57
N MET A 45 4.01 10.58 -1.61
CA MET A 45 3.96 9.14 -1.85
C MET A 45 2.96 8.97 -2.99
N ALA A 46 3.46 8.88 -4.21
CA ALA A 46 2.65 8.65 -5.39
C ALA A 46 2.24 7.17 -5.41
N ILE A 47 1.38 6.78 -4.47
CA ILE A 47 0.63 5.54 -4.60
C ILE A 47 -0.24 5.77 -5.81
N SER A 48 0.21 5.25 -6.96
CA SER A 48 -0.55 5.37 -8.19
C SER A 48 -1.82 4.54 -8.06
N LEU A 49 -2.97 5.18 -8.24
CA LEU A 49 -4.26 4.48 -8.25
C LEU A 49 -4.27 3.34 -9.28
N ARG A 50 -3.52 3.52 -10.37
CA ARG A 50 -3.26 2.49 -11.39
C ARG A 50 -2.56 1.26 -10.81
N GLY A 51 -1.51 1.43 -10.01
CA GLY A 51 -0.80 0.32 -9.38
C GLY A 51 -1.68 -0.44 -8.40
N VAL A 52 -2.47 0.26 -7.59
CA VAL A 52 -3.43 -0.36 -6.67
C VAL A 52 -4.49 -1.16 -7.43
N MET A 53 -5.04 -0.60 -8.52
CA MET A 53 -6.01 -1.30 -9.37
C MET A 53 -5.44 -2.57 -9.99
N LEU A 54 -4.20 -2.53 -10.50
CA LEU A 54 -3.54 -3.71 -11.06
C LEU A 54 -3.35 -4.81 -10.01
N LEU A 55 -2.98 -4.45 -8.76
CA LEU A 55 -2.86 -5.41 -7.68
C LEU A 55 -4.21 -6.05 -7.33
N VAL A 56 -5.29 -5.26 -7.25
CA VAL A 56 -6.63 -5.78 -6.97
C VAL A 56 -7.09 -6.74 -8.07
N ILE A 57 -6.90 -6.37 -9.34
CA ILE A 57 -7.25 -7.23 -10.48
C ILE A 57 -6.43 -8.53 -10.45
N GLY A 58 -5.11 -8.43 -10.25
CA GLY A 58 -4.23 -9.60 -10.16
C GLY A 58 -4.64 -10.53 -9.00
N PHE A 59 -5.00 -9.96 -7.86
CA PHE A 59 -5.50 -10.72 -6.71
C PHE A 59 -6.81 -11.47 -7.02
N LEU A 60 -7.78 -10.82 -7.67
CA LEU A 60 -9.04 -11.45 -8.08
C LEU A 60 -8.81 -12.58 -9.10
N CYS A 61 -7.92 -12.35 -10.08
CA CYS A 61 -7.53 -13.39 -11.05
C CYS A 61 -6.89 -14.59 -10.35
N PHE A 62 -5.94 -14.37 -9.44
CA PHE A 62 -5.29 -15.42 -8.67
C PHE A 62 -6.29 -16.19 -7.80
N LYS A 63 -7.22 -15.48 -7.15
CA LYS A 63 -8.29 -16.07 -6.34
C LYS A 63 -9.20 -16.98 -7.17
N GLY A 64 -9.66 -16.51 -8.34
CA GLY A 64 -10.46 -17.33 -9.26
C GLY A 64 -9.68 -18.51 -9.85
N PHE A 65 -8.38 -18.34 -10.10
CA PHE A 65 -7.50 -19.41 -10.53
C PHE A 65 -7.38 -20.52 -9.48
N LEU A 66 -7.22 -20.17 -8.19
CA LEU A 66 -7.20 -21.17 -7.12
C LEU A 66 -8.49 -21.99 -7.12
N VAL A 67 -9.66 -21.33 -7.16
CA VAL A 67 -10.95 -22.02 -7.20
C VAL A 67 -11.07 -22.93 -8.43
N ALA A 68 -10.60 -22.49 -9.60
CA ALA A 68 -10.62 -23.30 -10.81
C ALA A 68 -9.68 -24.52 -10.73
N HIS A 69 -8.52 -24.37 -10.09
CA HIS A 69 -7.50 -25.42 -10.06
C HIS A 69 -7.76 -26.50 -9.00
N ILE A 70 -8.16 -26.12 -7.78
CA ILE A 70 -8.39 -27.08 -6.68
C ILE A 70 -9.86 -27.46 -6.48
N GLY A 71 -10.77 -26.80 -7.20
CA GLY A 71 -12.21 -26.97 -7.05
C GLY A 71 -12.80 -26.19 -5.88
N THR A 72 -14.11 -25.95 -5.94
CA THR A 72 -14.85 -25.15 -4.96
C THR A 72 -14.87 -25.79 -3.56
N THR A 73 -15.08 -27.09 -3.48
CA THR A 73 -15.19 -27.84 -2.22
C THR A 73 -13.88 -27.82 -1.42
N THR A 74 -12.76 -28.11 -2.07
CA THR A 74 -11.43 -28.06 -1.44
C THR A 74 -11.07 -26.64 -1.01
N TYR A 75 -11.43 -25.65 -1.82
CA TYR A 75 -11.16 -24.24 -1.51
C TYR A 75 -11.95 -23.77 -0.27
N GLU A 76 -13.23 -24.11 -0.17
CA GLU A 76 -14.07 -23.81 1.00
C GLU A 76 -13.52 -24.45 2.28
N ASN A 77 -13.08 -25.71 2.22
CA ASN A 77 -12.45 -26.38 3.38
C ASN A 77 -11.21 -25.63 3.90
N ARG A 78 -10.41 -25.05 2.99
CA ARG A 78 -9.23 -24.24 3.38
C ARG A 78 -9.62 -22.91 4.02
N ILE A 79 -10.72 -22.30 3.57
CA ILE A 79 -11.24 -21.08 4.20
C ILE A 79 -11.75 -21.38 5.60
N THR A 80 -12.48 -22.49 5.78
CA THR A 80 -12.94 -22.92 7.10
C THR A 80 -11.77 -23.14 8.05
N ALA A 81 -10.70 -23.80 7.59
CA ALA A 81 -9.48 -23.96 8.37
C ALA A 81 -8.81 -22.61 8.74
N LEU A 82 -8.83 -21.61 7.85
CA LEU A 82 -8.34 -20.26 8.13
C LEU A 82 -9.19 -19.52 9.18
N GLN A 83 -10.49 -19.80 9.24
CA GLN A 83 -11.39 -19.20 10.23
C GLN A 83 -11.18 -19.74 11.65
N GLU A 84 -10.62 -20.94 11.79
CA GLU A 84 -10.29 -21.55 13.08
C GLU A 84 -8.93 -21.07 13.63
N GLY A 85 -8.16 -20.33 12.83
CA GLY A 85 -6.82 -19.85 13.18
C GLY A 85 -6.79 -18.55 13.99
N THR A 86 -5.63 -17.89 13.93
CA THR A 86 -5.34 -16.59 14.55
C THR A 86 -6.15 -15.44 13.93
N MET A 87 -6.20 -14.28 14.59
CA MET A 87 -6.94 -13.11 14.07
C MET A 87 -6.50 -12.69 12.65
N VAL A 88 -5.23 -12.87 12.30
CA VAL A 88 -4.71 -12.55 10.96
C VAL A 88 -5.22 -13.56 9.93
N GLU A 89 -5.27 -14.85 10.29
CA GLU A 89 -5.78 -15.92 9.44
C GLU A 89 -7.28 -15.79 9.22
N GLN A 90 -8.04 -15.44 10.27
CA GLN A 90 -9.47 -15.17 10.18
C GLN A 90 -9.78 -14.00 9.23
N ALA A 91 -9.01 -12.91 9.33
CA ALA A 91 -9.14 -11.78 8.43
C ALA A 91 -8.83 -12.17 6.97
N GLY A 92 -7.79 -12.98 6.76
CA GLY A 92 -7.46 -13.55 5.45
C GLY A 92 -8.58 -14.43 4.91
N GLY A 93 -9.15 -15.31 5.74
CA GLY A 93 -10.28 -16.18 5.39
C GLY A 93 -11.52 -15.40 4.98
N TYR A 94 -11.82 -14.29 5.67
CA TYR A 94 -12.94 -13.41 5.30
C TYR A 94 -12.77 -12.78 3.91
N VAL A 95 -11.57 -12.28 3.58
CA VAL A 95 -11.26 -11.71 2.26
C VAL A 95 -11.28 -12.78 1.15
N MET A 96 -10.92 -14.02 1.49
CA MET A 96 -10.86 -15.14 0.55
C MET A 96 -12.23 -15.78 0.25
N GLN A 97 -13.32 -15.42 0.93
CA GLN A 97 -14.65 -15.99 0.63
C GLN A 97 -15.03 -15.88 -0.84
N ILE A 98 -15.64 -16.94 -1.40
CA ILE A 98 -15.98 -16.99 -2.82
C ILE A 98 -17.07 -15.93 -3.14
N ASP A 99 -16.69 -14.91 -3.89
CA ASP A 99 -17.59 -13.86 -4.40
C ASP A 99 -18.03 -14.14 -5.87
N PRO A 100 -19.06 -13.44 -6.38
CA PRO A 100 -19.55 -13.65 -7.75
C PRO A 100 -18.50 -13.45 -8.84
N VAL A 101 -17.54 -12.53 -8.64
CA VAL A 101 -16.45 -12.29 -9.60
C VAL A 101 -15.49 -13.46 -9.60
N THR A 102 -15.10 -13.96 -8.43
CA THR A 102 -14.30 -15.18 -8.28
C THR A 102 -14.95 -16.38 -8.97
N LYS A 103 -16.26 -16.60 -8.80
CA LYS A 103 -16.99 -17.69 -9.50
C LYS A 103 -16.95 -17.53 -11.02
N ALA A 104 -17.17 -16.32 -11.52
CA ALA A 104 -17.15 -16.03 -12.95
C ALA A 104 -15.75 -16.25 -13.56
N ILE A 105 -14.69 -15.83 -12.87
CA ILE A 105 -13.30 -16.08 -13.28
C ILE A 105 -13.02 -17.59 -13.29
N ALA A 106 -13.39 -18.29 -12.21
CA ALA A 106 -13.15 -19.73 -12.11
C ALA A 106 -13.83 -20.51 -13.24
N GLY A 107 -15.10 -20.19 -13.54
CA GLY A 107 -15.84 -20.83 -14.65
C GLY A 107 -15.22 -20.57 -16.03
N LYS A 108 -14.56 -19.43 -16.24
CA LYS A 108 -13.83 -19.14 -17.48
C LYS A 108 -12.48 -19.84 -17.57
N LEU A 109 -11.82 -20.08 -16.44
CA LEU A 109 -10.52 -20.74 -16.37
C LEU A 109 -10.61 -22.26 -16.39
N HIS A 110 -11.70 -22.83 -15.87
CA HIS A 110 -11.92 -24.27 -15.78
C HIS A 110 -11.69 -25.03 -17.11
N PRO A 111 -12.13 -24.53 -18.30
CA PRO A 111 -11.89 -25.23 -19.56
C PRO A 111 -10.41 -25.30 -19.98
N PHE A 112 -9.56 -24.41 -19.46
CA PHE A 112 -8.13 -24.36 -19.79
C PHE A 112 -7.26 -25.20 -18.84
N LEU A 113 -7.84 -25.70 -17.75
CA LEU A 113 -7.13 -26.43 -16.69
C LEU A 113 -7.46 -27.93 -16.67
N ASN A 114 -8.06 -28.44 -17.75
CA ASN A 114 -8.33 -29.86 -17.98
C ASN A 114 -7.05 -30.67 -18.17
#